data_AF-A0A1M3KUV3-F1
#
_entry.id   AF-A0A1M3KUV3-F1
#
_cell.length_a   1.000
_cell.length_b   1.000
_cell.length_c   1.000
_cell.angle_alpha   90.00
_cell.angle_beta   90.00
_cell.angle_gamma   90.00
#
_symmetry.space_group_name_H-M   'P 1'
#
loop_
_entity.id
_entity.type
_entity.pdbx_description
1 polymer ?
#
loop_
_entity_poly.entity_id
_entity_poly.type
_entity_poly.pdbx_seq_one_letter_code
_entity_poly.pdbx_strand_id
1 'polypeptide(L)'
;MARIKKKRLVQMAPCFGGFKPFGILNEKQGRVMINIEEYEALKLCDYEHLTQAEAAELMNISRPTFTRIYESVRSKIARAFIEGLSITYEGGDSLIAEWYTCDKCEIIFTLKDGGEMKCPLCCNKEITLNKFE
;
A
#
# COMPACT_ATOMS: atom_id res chain seq x y z
N MET A 1 12.21 -26.21 -3.49
CA MET A 1 10.82 -25.96 -3.03
C MET A 1 10.55 -24.46 -3.08
N ALA A 2 9.48 -24.02 -3.74
CA ALA A 2 9.07 -22.62 -3.72
C ALA A 2 8.63 -22.26 -2.29
N ARG A 3 9.31 -21.29 -1.67
CA ARG A 3 8.99 -20.83 -0.31
C ARG A 3 7.58 -20.26 -0.31
N ILE A 4 6.70 -20.82 0.52
CA ILE A 4 5.34 -20.29 0.74
C ILE A 4 5.49 -18.81 1.13
N LYS A 5 4.94 -17.92 0.31
CA LYS A 5 4.96 -16.48 0.59
C LYS A 5 4.06 -16.25 1.80
N LYS A 6 4.62 -15.82 2.92
CA LYS A 6 3.82 -15.34 4.05
C LYS A 6 2.99 -14.15 3.55
N LYS A 7 1.71 -14.12 3.93
CA LYS A 7 0.82 -12.99 3.67
C LYS A 7 1.40 -11.75 4.36
N ARG A 8 1.48 -10.64 3.63
CA ARG A 8 2.13 -9.39 4.06
C ARG A 8 1.06 -8.40 4.49
N LEU A 9 1.32 -7.66 5.55
CA LEU A 9 0.40 -6.65 6.07
C LEU A 9 0.60 -5.35 5.29
N VAL A 10 -0.50 -4.83 4.75
CA VAL A 10 -0.56 -3.50 4.15
C VAL A 10 -1.45 -2.66 5.05
N GLN A 11 -0.95 -1.55 5.61
CA GLN A 11 -1.77 -0.73 6.50
C GLN A 11 -2.86 0.02 5.74
N MET A 12 -2.59 0.44 4.51
CA MET A 12 -3.50 1.28 3.76
C MET A 12 -3.41 1.06 2.25
N ALA A 13 -4.52 0.66 1.62
CA ALA A 13 -4.57 0.52 0.18
C ALA A 13 -4.68 1.91 -0.51
N PRO A 14 -4.14 2.09 -1.73
CA PRO A 14 -4.18 3.38 -2.42
C PRO A 14 -5.61 3.79 -2.77
N CYS A 15 -6.04 5.02 -2.45
CA CYS A 15 -7.42 5.49 -2.68
C CYS A 15 -7.80 5.73 -4.16
N PHE A 16 -6.92 5.40 -5.10
CA PHE A 16 -7.12 5.54 -6.55
C PHE A 16 -6.40 4.40 -7.27
N GLY A 17 -6.86 4.02 -8.47
CA GLY A 17 -6.37 2.83 -9.18
C GLY A 17 -5.03 2.97 -9.92
N GLY A 18 -4.45 4.17 -9.99
CA GLY A 18 -3.17 4.40 -10.66
C GLY A 18 -2.95 5.84 -11.16
N PHE A 19 -1.89 6.04 -11.93
CA PHE A 19 -1.51 7.32 -12.54
C PHE A 19 -1.36 7.18 -14.06
N LYS A 20 -1.77 8.21 -14.81
CA LYS A 20 -1.58 8.28 -16.27
C LYS A 20 -0.75 9.52 -16.64
N PRO A 21 0.32 9.38 -17.43
CA PRO A 21 1.09 10.52 -17.93
C PRO A 21 0.26 11.37 -18.91
N PHE A 22 0.47 12.68 -18.87
CA PHE A 22 -0.20 13.65 -19.74
C PHE A 22 0.60 13.91 -21.03
N GLY A 23 -0.08 14.20 -22.14
CA GLY A 23 0.55 14.62 -23.40
C GLY A 23 1.07 13.50 -24.30
N ILE A 24 0.71 12.25 -24.03
CA ILE A 24 1.12 11.10 -24.84
C ILE A 24 -0.01 10.75 -25.84
N LEU A 25 0.29 10.85 -27.13
CA LEU A 25 -0.67 10.65 -28.24
C LEU A 25 -1.07 9.18 -28.46
N ASN A 26 -0.26 8.23 -27.98
CA ASN A 26 -0.49 6.80 -28.18
C ASN A 26 -0.94 6.12 -26.89
N GLU A 27 -2.21 5.74 -26.82
CA GLU A 27 -2.77 4.92 -25.74
C GLU A 27 -2.20 3.50 -25.68
N LYS A 28 -1.38 3.12 -26.68
CA LYS A 28 -0.65 1.84 -26.72
C LYS A 28 0.63 1.83 -25.87
N GLN A 29 0.99 2.94 -25.22
CA GLN A 29 2.08 2.91 -24.26
C GLN A 29 1.71 1.94 -23.13
N GLY A 30 2.58 0.98 -22.85
CA GLY A 30 2.32 -0.07 -21.86
C GLY A 30 2.01 0.48 -20.47
N ARG A 31 1.62 -0.42 -19.56
CA ARG A 31 1.40 -0.10 -18.14
C ARG A 31 2.43 -0.78 -17.26
N VAL A 32 2.82 -0.10 -16.20
CA VAL A 32 3.61 -0.67 -15.09
C VAL A 32 2.66 -1.00 -13.96
N MET A 33 2.65 -2.27 -13.56
CA MET A 33 1.83 -2.74 -12.45
C MET A 33 2.63 -2.67 -11.15
N ILE A 34 2.10 -1.93 -10.17
CA ILE A 34 2.65 -1.83 -8.82
C ILE A 34 1.73 -2.62 -7.90
N ASN A 35 2.30 -3.60 -7.19
CA ASN A 35 1.55 -4.36 -6.21
C ASN A 35 1.24 -3.49 -4.99
N ILE A 36 0.18 -3.82 -4.25
CA ILE A 36 -0.15 -3.08 -3.01
C ILE A 36 1.02 -3.10 -2.00
N GLU A 37 1.72 -4.23 -1.87
CA GLU A 37 2.93 -4.33 -1.02
C GLU A 37 4.08 -3.41 -1.46
N GLU A 38 4.19 -3.17 -2.77
CA GLU A 38 5.19 -2.27 -3.35
C GLU A 38 4.82 -0.81 -3.07
N TYR A 39 3.52 -0.48 -3.18
CA TYR A 39 2.99 0.81 -2.79
C TYR A 39 3.24 1.10 -1.30
N GLU A 40 2.94 0.15 -0.41
CA GLU A 40 3.16 0.29 1.03
C GLU A 40 4.64 0.50 1.35
N ALA A 41 5.54 -0.27 0.74
CA ALA A 41 6.98 -0.12 0.94
C ALA A 41 7.48 1.27 0.48
N LEU A 42 6.97 1.78 -0.65
CA LEU A 42 7.27 3.13 -1.12
C LEU A 42 6.77 4.19 -0.14
N LYS A 43 5.53 4.05 0.34
CA LYS A 43 4.91 4.97 1.31
C LYS A 43 5.73 5.04 2.60
N LEU A 44 6.05 3.90 3.21
CA LEU A 44 6.76 3.85 4.49
C LEU A 44 8.15 4.49 4.40
N CYS A 45 8.91 4.22 3.34
CA CYS A 45 10.28 4.75 3.22
C CYS A 45 10.35 6.16 2.63
N ASP A 46 9.62 6.45 1.55
CA ASP A 46 9.80 7.71 0.81
C ASP A 46 8.82 8.80 1.24
N TYR A 47 7.65 8.45 1.80
CA TYR A 47 6.66 9.42 2.28
C TYR A 47 6.68 9.59 3.81
N GLU A 48 6.76 8.49 4.56
CA GLU A 48 6.84 8.53 6.04
C GLU A 48 8.28 8.58 6.57
N HIS A 49 9.28 8.52 5.68
CA HIS A 49 10.71 8.63 5.99
C HIS A 49 11.23 7.60 7.01
N LEU A 50 10.59 6.43 7.08
CA LEU A 50 11.04 5.33 7.94
C LEU A 50 12.25 4.62 7.34
N THR A 51 13.08 4.07 8.21
CA THR A 51 14.16 3.18 7.78
C THR A 51 13.59 1.87 7.23
N GLN A 52 14.33 1.21 6.33
CA GLN A 52 13.93 -0.10 5.81
C GLN A 52 13.79 -1.17 6.92
N ALA A 53 14.44 -0.98 8.08
CA ALA A 53 14.30 -1.88 9.20
C ALA A 53 12.93 -1.70 9.88
N GLU A 54 12.56 -0.45 10.22
CA GLU A 54 11.27 -0.12 10.81
C GLU A 54 10.10 -0.48 9.88
N ALA A 55 10.23 -0.16 8.59
CA ALA A 55 9.21 -0.47 7.61
C ALA A 55 9.02 -2.00 7.42
N ALA A 56 10.11 -2.78 7.50
CA ALA A 56 10.03 -4.25 7.45
C ALA A 56 9.30 -4.82 8.68
N GLU A 57 9.52 -4.25 9.86
CA GLU A 57 8.82 -4.63 11.09
C GLU A 57 7.31 -4.33 10.98
N LEU A 58 6.94 -3.14 10.49
CA LEU A 58 5.55 -2.74 10.28
C LEU A 58 4.81 -3.65 9.27
N MET A 59 5.49 -4.07 8.21
CA MET A 59 4.94 -5.01 7.21
C MET A 59 5.01 -6.49 7.65
N ASN A 60 5.55 -6.78 8.84
CA ASN A 60 5.76 -8.11 9.39
C ASN A 60 6.55 -9.05 8.46
N ILE A 61 7.62 -8.52 7.84
CA ILE A 61 8.51 -9.26 6.94
C ILE A 61 9.98 -9.08 7.32
N SER A 62 10.84 -9.97 6.83
CA SER A 62 12.28 -9.80 7.03
C SER A 62 12.81 -8.58 6.25
N ARG A 63 13.78 -7.86 6.83
CA ARG A 63 14.49 -6.75 6.16
C ARG A 63 14.92 -7.06 4.71
N PRO A 64 15.58 -8.19 4.38
CA PRO A 64 15.96 -8.49 2.99
C PRO A 64 14.75 -8.73 2.06
N THR A 65 13.59 -9.14 2.59
CA THR A 65 12.36 -9.21 1.80
C THR A 65 11.81 -7.81 1.52
N PHE A 66 11.82 -6.94 2.53
CA PHE A 66 11.42 -5.55 2.37
C PHE A 66 12.29 -4.82 1.34
N THR A 67 13.63 -4.94 1.45
CA THR A 67 14.56 -4.33 0.50
C THR A 67 14.26 -4.73 -0.95
N ARG A 68 13.95 -6.00 -1.22
CA ARG A 68 13.59 -6.48 -2.56
C ARG A 68 12.27 -5.88 -3.08
N ILE A 69 11.28 -5.71 -2.21
CA ILE A 69 10.00 -5.08 -2.56
C ILE A 69 10.24 -3.59 -2.87
N TYR A 70 10.99 -2.91 -2.03
CA TYR A 70 11.32 -1.50 -2.17
C TYR A 70 12.16 -1.21 -3.43
N GLU A 71 13.14 -2.05 -3.74
CA GLU A 71 13.90 -1.94 -4.99
C GLU A 71 13.03 -2.19 -6.23
N SER A 72 12.11 -3.16 -6.16
CA SER A 72 11.18 -3.46 -7.25
C SER A 72 10.28 -2.27 -7.57
N VAL A 73 9.68 -1.63 -6.55
CA VAL A 73 8.80 -0.47 -6.76
C VAL A 73 9.57 0.73 -7.33
N ARG A 74 10.78 1.00 -6.83
CA ARG A 74 11.61 2.11 -7.34
C ARG A 74 11.99 1.92 -8.81
N SER A 75 12.37 0.70 -9.18
CA SER A 75 12.68 0.36 -10.58
C SER A 75 11.46 0.52 -11.50
N LYS A 76 10.30 0.06 -11.05
CA LYS A 76 9.03 0.18 -11.77
C LYS A 76 8.61 1.64 -11.98
N ILE A 77 8.70 2.49 -10.95
CA ILE A 77 8.38 3.91 -11.04
C ILE A 77 9.36 4.63 -11.97
N ALA A 78 10.66 4.37 -11.82
CA ALA A 78 11.68 4.94 -12.70
C ALA A 78 11.37 4.59 -14.17
N ARG A 79 11.06 3.32 -14.45
CA ARG A 79 10.67 2.88 -15.79
C ARG A 79 9.43 3.61 -16.29
N ALA A 80 8.39 3.76 -15.46
CA ALA A 80 7.18 4.46 -15.84
C ALA A 80 7.45 5.92 -16.22
N PHE A 81 8.32 6.61 -15.48
CA PHE A 81 8.68 8.00 -15.76
C PHE A 81 9.56 8.16 -16.99
N ILE A 82 10.51 7.26 -17.23
CA ILE A 82 11.40 7.34 -18.40
C ILE A 82 10.70 6.92 -19.70
N GLU A 83 9.89 5.86 -19.67
CA GLU A 83 9.20 5.33 -20.86
C GLU A 83 7.82 5.96 -21.11
N GLY A 84 7.36 6.83 -20.20
CA GLY A 84 6.03 7.47 -20.27
C GLY A 84 4.89 6.47 -20.11
N LEU A 85 5.05 5.47 -19.23
CA LEU A 85 4.05 4.42 -19.03
C LEU A 85 3.03 4.83 -17.96
N SER A 86 1.81 4.32 -18.10
CA SER A 86 0.80 4.45 -17.04
C SER A 86 1.16 3.53 -15.88
N ILE A 87 0.90 3.98 -14.65
CA ILE A 87 1.05 3.18 -13.44
C ILE A 87 -0.33 2.69 -13.03
N THR A 88 -0.47 1.41 -12.76
CA THR A 88 -1.71 0.84 -12.21
C THR A 88 -1.40 0.05 -10.95
N TYR A 89 -2.22 0.21 -9.91
CA TYR A 89 -2.08 -0.61 -8.72
C TYR A 89 -2.84 -1.92 -8.90
N GLU A 90 -2.22 -3.03 -8.49
CA GLU A 90 -2.83 -4.34 -8.53
C GLU A 90 -2.87 -4.94 -7.11
N GLY A 91 -4.09 -5.30 -6.69
CA GLY A 91 -4.30 -6.10 -5.49
C GLY A 91 -3.92 -7.56 -5.75
N GLY A 92 -2.68 -7.92 -5.44
CA GLY A 92 -2.29 -9.33 -5.35
C GLY A 92 -2.88 -10.03 -4.11
N ASP A 93 -2.42 -11.25 -3.79
CA ASP A 93 -2.71 -12.02 -2.56
C ASP A 93 -2.14 -11.36 -1.28
N SER A 94 -2.33 -10.05 -1.10
CA SER A 94 -1.90 -9.28 0.06
C SER A 94 -3.04 -9.15 1.06
N LEU A 95 -2.74 -9.27 2.36
CA LEU A 95 -3.72 -8.95 3.39
C LEU A 95 -3.74 -7.43 3.53
N ILE A 96 -4.76 -6.81 2.96
CA ILE A 96 -5.09 -5.42 3.26
C ILE A 96 -5.62 -5.39 4.69
N ALA A 97 -4.99 -4.60 5.56
CA ALA A 97 -5.48 -4.43 6.92
C ALA A 97 -6.88 -3.78 6.89
N GLU A 98 -7.77 -4.24 7.75
CA GLU A 98 -9.08 -3.64 7.92
C GLU A 98 -8.93 -2.24 8.52
N TRP A 99 -9.14 -1.23 7.69
CA TRP A 99 -9.24 0.17 8.06
C TRP A 99 -10.71 0.62 8.19
N TYR A 100 -10.93 1.47 9.19
CA TYR A 100 -12.22 1.97 9.60
C TYR A 100 -12.21 3.49 9.53
N THR A 101 -13.32 4.09 9.12
CA THR A 101 -13.58 5.53 9.22
C THR A 101 -14.50 5.76 10.40
N CYS A 102 -14.19 6.74 11.26
CA CYS A 102 -15.13 7.13 12.31
C CYS A 102 -16.15 8.14 11.79
N ASP A 103 -17.44 7.85 11.91
CA ASP A 103 -18.51 8.71 11.40
C ASP A 103 -18.63 10.06 12.13
N LYS A 104 -18.01 10.17 13.32
CA LYS A 104 -18.09 11.37 14.17
C LYS A 104 -16.92 12.33 14.02
N CYS A 105 -15.72 11.81 13.80
CA CYS A 105 -14.50 12.62 13.73
C CYS A 105 -13.75 12.47 12.41
N GLU A 106 -14.32 11.70 11.48
CA GLU A 106 -13.85 11.50 10.10
C GLU A 106 -12.41 10.99 9.98
N ILE A 107 -11.83 10.48 11.07
CA ILE A 107 -10.49 9.89 11.03
C ILE A 107 -10.56 8.49 10.45
N ILE A 108 -9.52 8.14 9.69
CA ILE A 108 -9.30 6.80 9.15
C ILE A 108 -8.23 6.11 10.01
N PHE A 109 -8.50 4.91 10.49
CA PHE A 109 -7.61 4.18 11.38
C PHE A 109 -7.75 2.66 11.22
N THR A 110 -6.70 1.92 11.58
CA THR A 110 -6.70 0.45 11.56
C THR A 110 -6.84 -0.08 13.00
N LEU A 111 -7.67 -1.09 13.20
CA LEU A 111 -7.74 -1.79 14.49
C LEU A 111 -6.71 -2.92 14.53
N LYS A 112 -6.01 -3.06 15.66
CA LYS A 112 -5.15 -4.23 15.91
C LYS A 112 -6.02 -5.44 16.26
N ASP A 113 -5.59 -6.64 15.86
CA ASP A 113 -6.25 -7.90 16.24
C ASP A 113 -6.47 -7.97 17.77
N GLY A 114 -7.73 -8.04 18.20
CA GLY A 114 -8.13 -8.06 19.62
C GLY A 114 -8.38 -6.70 20.28
N GLY A 115 -8.31 -5.59 19.53
CA GLY A 115 -8.66 -4.25 20.02
C GLY A 115 -10.19 -4.03 20.10
N GLU A 116 -10.62 -3.17 21.02
CA GLU A 116 -12.03 -2.74 21.09
C GLU A 116 -12.43 -2.01 19.79
N MET A 117 -13.58 -2.37 19.19
CA MET A 117 -14.17 -1.66 18.04
C MET A 117 -14.67 -0.26 18.45
N LYS A 118 -13.72 0.66 18.64
CA LYS A 118 -13.98 2.07 18.91
C LYS A 118 -12.92 2.93 18.27
N CYS A 119 -13.32 4.13 17.90
CA CYS A 119 -12.41 5.16 17.41
C CYS A 119 -11.34 5.47 18.49
N PRO A 120 -10.04 5.44 18.16
CA PRO A 120 -8.97 5.71 19.11
C PRO A 120 -8.93 7.18 19.58
N LEU A 121 -9.56 8.10 18.83
CA LEU A 121 -9.52 9.52 19.12
C LEU A 121 -10.74 9.99 19.93
N CYS A 122 -11.95 9.61 19.51
CA CYS A 122 -13.19 10.09 20.13
C CYS A 122 -13.95 9.01 20.91
N CYS A 123 -13.40 7.79 20.98
CA CYS A 123 -14.01 6.62 21.62
C CYS A 123 -15.41 6.26 21.07
N ASN A 124 -15.79 6.78 19.89
CA ASN A 124 -17.07 6.45 19.27
C ASN A 124 -17.07 4.99 18.80
N LYS A 125 -18.20 4.32 18.94
CA LYS A 125 -18.38 2.92 18.51
C LYS A 125 -18.91 2.80 17.09
N GLU A 126 -19.41 3.89 16.52
CA GLU A 126 -19.86 3.96 15.13
C GLU A 126 -18.63 4.22 14.24
N ILE A 127 -18.16 3.14 13.64
CA ILE A 127 -16.98 3.10 12.77
C ILE A 127 -17.34 2.26 11.54
N THR A 128 -17.05 2.78 10.36
CA THR A 128 -17.41 2.18 9.07
C THR A 128 -16.20 1.47 8.49
N LEU A 129 -16.31 0.17 8.19
CA LEU A 129 -15.25 -0.60 7.53
C LEU A 129 -15.12 -0.15 6.06
N ASN A 130 -13.95 0.34 5.69
CA ASN A 130 -13.67 0.73 4.31
C ASN A 130 -13.34 -0.53 3.48
N LYS A 131 -14.12 -0.79 2.43
CA LYS A 131 -13.84 -1.85 1.47
C LYS A 131 -13.08 -1.29 0.28
N PHE A 132 -12.05 -2.03 -0.14
CA PHE A 132 -11.42 -1.83 -1.43
C PHE A 132 -12.27 -2.57 -2.47
N GLU A 133 -12.95 -1.84 -3.36
CA GLU A 133 -13.61 -2.39 -4.55
C GLU A 133 -12.68 -2.30 -5.77
#